data_AF-A0A971NU50-F1
#
_entry.id   AF-A0A971NU50-F1
#
_cell.length_a   1.000
_cell.length_b   1.000
_cell.length_c   1.000
_cell.angle_alpha   90.00
_cell.angle_beta   90.00
_cell.angle_gamma   90.00
#
_symmetry.space_group_name_H-M   'P 1'
#
loop_
_entity.id
_entity.type
_entity.pdbx_description
1 polymer ?
#
loop_
_entity_poly.entity_id
_entity_poly.type
_entity_poly.pdbx_seq_one_letter_code
_entity_poly.pdbx_strand_id
1 'polypeptide(L)'
;MKTIRFSKGFVTGIVFGIVLTFLFLIGFIETGSGLLSKLFGQPVPTNAMPKIFFVVLFFVLIGMWAGSSLVRKYREEPFKDLLPVILVGGLTFGAIMGIVAFIFGSIAKAGIDVRTYLVAVSPALIGLLMLKIADPTIAALSLLTLFTLATLLGAFLEYLWQRRFSDKAKELKGCVSKRLIRFVPQHLFEKPAVKYATFVIALALFILLPRVWGSYWNYVLGTVGIYILLGLGLNIITGWTGQLVIGYVAFFAVGTYTFALLTAPEPHGLMLNFWLALAIAVGTSALVGFLIGLPILNLRGDYLAIVTLGFAEIIRILLKSDLLTWFTGGPRGIRDVGGPTLFGMVLNDDVNFTYLIFIMVLLMIFFVARLQRSRTGRGWEAIREDQTVAKATGVNTFSSKLLALTLSAAAAGLAGALFASRNQFTGPEDHVLL
;
A
#
# COMPACT_ATOMS: atom_id res chain seq x y z
N MET A 1 30.89 -15.63 -17.30
CA MET A 1 30.63 -14.20 -16.92
C MET A 1 29.75 -13.45 -17.92
N LYS A 2 30.01 -13.46 -19.24
CA LYS A 2 29.19 -12.71 -20.23
C LYS A 2 27.71 -13.12 -20.27
N THR A 3 27.39 -14.41 -20.21
CA THR A 3 26.02 -14.95 -20.19
C THR A 3 25.17 -14.43 -19.02
N ILE A 4 25.77 -14.30 -17.83
CA ILE A 4 25.12 -13.77 -16.63
C ILE A 4 24.76 -12.28 -16.79
N ARG A 5 25.55 -11.53 -17.57
CA ARG A 5 25.30 -10.10 -17.82
C ARG A 5 24.12 -9.88 -18.77
N PHE A 6 24.02 -10.69 -19.82
CA PHE A 6 22.87 -10.66 -20.74
C PHE A 6 21.56 -11.00 -20.04
N SER A 7 21.57 -12.04 -19.20
CA SER A 7 20.41 -12.42 -18.39
C SER A 7 19.92 -11.25 -17.52
N LYS A 8 20.83 -10.47 -16.92
CA LYS A 8 20.44 -9.30 -16.12
C LYS A 8 19.83 -8.17 -16.94
N GLY A 9 20.38 -7.89 -18.13
CA GLY A 9 19.79 -6.92 -19.07
C GLY A 9 18.35 -7.29 -19.41
N PHE A 10 18.16 -8.55 -19.80
CA PHE A 10 16.85 -9.14 -20.12
C PHE A 10 15.86 -9.07 -18.96
N VAL A 11 16.27 -9.52 -17.76
CA VAL A 11 15.41 -9.48 -16.55
C VAL A 11 15.01 -8.05 -16.20
N THR A 12 15.95 -7.10 -16.27
CA THR A 12 15.65 -5.70 -15.94
C THR A 12 14.65 -5.12 -16.94
N GLY A 13 14.84 -5.36 -18.24
CA GLY A 13 13.88 -4.90 -19.25
C GLY A 13 12.49 -5.51 -19.09
N ILE A 14 12.40 -6.80 -18.70
CA ILE A 14 11.13 -7.43 -18.32
C ILE A 14 10.47 -6.73 -17.15
N VAL A 15 11.21 -6.51 -16.06
CA VAL A 15 10.69 -5.86 -14.85
C VAL A 15 10.12 -4.49 -15.19
N PHE A 16 10.87 -3.65 -15.91
CA PHE A 16 10.40 -2.33 -16.31
C PHE A 16 9.21 -2.38 -17.28
N GLY A 17 9.18 -3.35 -18.20
CA GLY A 17 8.05 -3.60 -19.10
C GLY A 17 6.77 -3.95 -18.35
N ILE A 18 6.87 -4.87 -17.40
CA ILE A 18 5.74 -5.28 -16.55
C ILE A 18 5.28 -4.11 -15.68
N VAL A 19 6.21 -3.39 -15.05
CA VAL A 19 5.89 -2.22 -14.22
C VAL A 19 5.15 -1.16 -15.03
N LEU A 20 5.64 -0.79 -16.21
CA LEU A 20 4.97 0.23 -17.02
C LEU A 20 3.63 -0.26 -17.59
N THR A 21 3.51 -1.55 -17.89
CA THR A 21 2.22 -2.17 -18.26
C THR A 21 1.22 -2.05 -17.11
N PHE A 22 1.65 -2.31 -15.87
CA PHE A 22 0.81 -2.14 -14.69
C PHE A 22 0.38 -0.68 -14.50
N LEU A 23 1.32 0.27 -14.65
CA LEU A 23 1.02 1.70 -14.61
C LEU A 23 0.03 2.14 -15.69
N PHE A 24 0.07 1.52 -16.88
CA PHE A 24 -0.95 1.71 -17.91
C PHE A 24 -2.31 1.17 -17.46
N LEU A 25 -2.37 -0.05 -16.96
CA LEU A 25 -3.63 -0.71 -16.56
C LEU A 25 -4.37 0.03 -15.43
N ILE A 26 -3.65 0.70 -14.53
CA ILE A 26 -4.25 1.51 -13.46
C ILE A 26 -4.50 2.96 -13.86
N GLY A 27 -4.22 3.36 -15.11
CA GLY A 27 -4.41 4.74 -15.58
C GLY A 27 -3.34 5.74 -15.12
N PHE A 28 -2.23 5.30 -14.53
CA PHE A 28 -1.20 6.18 -13.99
C PHE A 28 -0.45 6.98 -15.06
N ILE A 29 -0.42 6.53 -16.31
CA ILE A 29 0.24 7.29 -17.41
C ILE A 29 -0.39 8.68 -17.57
N GLU A 30 -1.70 8.79 -17.46
CA GLU A 30 -2.41 10.07 -17.51
C GLU A 30 -2.05 10.96 -16.32
N THR A 31 -2.02 10.37 -15.11
CA THR A 31 -1.64 11.09 -13.89
C THR A 31 -0.18 11.57 -13.95
N GLY A 32 0.75 10.70 -14.33
CA GLY A 32 2.18 11.00 -14.42
C GLY A 32 2.50 12.07 -15.45
N SER A 33 1.89 12.00 -16.64
CA SER A 33 2.04 13.03 -17.66
C SER A 33 1.31 14.33 -17.30
N GLY A 34 0.17 14.26 -16.61
CA GLY A 34 -0.53 15.43 -16.07
C GLY A 34 0.27 16.17 -14.99
N LEU A 35 0.98 15.44 -14.12
CA LEU A 35 1.90 16.02 -13.14
C LEU A 35 3.07 16.74 -13.81
N LEU A 36 3.67 16.14 -14.85
CA LEU A 36 4.69 16.82 -15.66
C LEU A 36 4.13 18.08 -16.33
N SER A 37 2.93 18.00 -16.90
CA SER A 37 2.26 19.15 -17.52
C SER A 37 2.07 20.32 -16.53
N LYS A 38 1.65 20.02 -15.30
CA LYS A 38 1.55 21.01 -14.21
C LYS A 38 2.90 21.60 -13.83
N LEU A 39 3.95 20.77 -13.76
CA LEU A 39 5.30 21.20 -13.42
C LEU A 39 5.87 22.21 -14.44
N PHE A 40 5.54 22.05 -15.73
CA PHE A 40 5.95 22.95 -16.81
C PHE A 40 4.93 24.08 -17.08
N GLY A 41 4.02 24.36 -16.14
CA GLY A 41 3.11 25.51 -16.21
C GLY A 41 1.94 25.37 -17.19
N GLN A 42 1.61 24.16 -17.63
CA GLN A 42 0.45 23.88 -18.49
C GLN A 42 -0.52 22.94 -17.76
N PRO A 43 -1.30 23.42 -16.78
CA PRO A 43 -2.23 22.56 -16.06
C PRO A 43 -3.31 22.00 -16.99
N VAL A 44 -3.56 20.69 -16.87
CA VAL A 44 -4.58 19.99 -17.64
C VAL A 44 -5.94 20.13 -16.91
N PRO A 45 -7.01 20.60 -17.59
CA PRO A 45 -8.37 20.61 -17.03
C PRO A 45 -8.84 19.22 -16.58
N THR A 46 -9.75 19.16 -15.60
CA THR A 46 -10.22 17.92 -14.96
C THR A 46 -10.80 16.85 -15.92
N ASN A 47 -11.21 17.24 -17.14
CA ASN A 47 -11.75 16.35 -18.17
C ASN A 47 -10.91 16.34 -19.47
N ALA A 48 -9.72 16.92 -19.45
CA ALA A 48 -8.86 17.00 -20.63
C ALA A 48 -7.70 16.02 -20.49
N MET A 49 -7.25 15.51 -21.64
CA MET A 49 -6.08 14.63 -21.69
C MET A 49 -4.79 15.47 -21.76
N PRO A 50 -3.70 15.02 -21.12
CA PRO A 50 -2.42 15.69 -21.21
C PRO A 50 -1.92 15.71 -22.67
N LYS A 51 -1.16 16.76 -23.02
CA LYS A 51 -0.55 16.85 -24.35
C LYS A 51 0.40 15.68 -24.56
N ILE A 52 0.46 15.19 -25.80
CA ILE A 52 1.29 14.03 -26.16
C ILE A 52 2.76 14.21 -25.79
N PHE A 53 3.27 15.44 -25.85
CA PHE A 53 4.62 15.78 -25.44
C PHE A 53 4.93 15.33 -24.00
N PHE A 54 4.01 15.54 -23.05
CA PHE A 54 4.23 15.15 -21.65
C PHE A 54 4.14 13.64 -21.43
N VAL A 55 3.38 12.93 -22.27
CA VAL A 55 3.35 11.45 -22.28
C VAL A 55 4.68 10.90 -22.80
N VAL A 56 5.18 11.43 -23.92
CA VAL A 56 6.50 11.05 -24.45
C VAL A 56 7.60 11.37 -23.44
N LEU A 57 7.56 12.55 -22.80
CA LEU A 57 8.51 12.92 -21.76
C LEU A 57 8.47 11.95 -20.57
N PHE A 58 7.26 11.57 -20.12
CA PHE A 58 7.08 10.57 -19.07
C PHE A 58 7.70 9.22 -19.44
N PHE A 59 7.44 8.72 -20.66
CA PHE A 59 8.05 7.49 -21.17
C PHE A 59 9.57 7.57 -21.29
N VAL A 60 10.10 8.69 -21.76
CA VAL A 60 11.55 8.91 -21.83
C VAL A 60 12.17 8.90 -20.44
N LEU A 61 11.55 9.53 -19.43
CA LEU A 61 12.06 9.50 -18.05
C LEU A 61 12.07 8.08 -17.46
N ILE A 62 11.02 7.30 -17.69
CA ILE A 62 10.98 5.89 -17.25
C ILE A 62 12.03 5.05 -17.98
N GLY A 63 12.18 5.22 -19.29
CA GLY A 63 13.22 4.56 -20.08
C GLY A 63 14.62 4.93 -19.61
N MET A 64 14.86 6.21 -19.30
CA MET A 64 16.12 6.66 -18.74
C MET A 64 16.39 6.05 -17.36
N TRP A 65 15.37 5.92 -16.53
CA TRP A 65 15.48 5.27 -15.23
C TRP A 65 15.83 3.78 -15.36
N ALA A 66 15.21 3.08 -16.32
CA ALA A 66 15.56 1.71 -16.66
C ALA A 66 17.03 1.59 -17.11
N GLY A 67 17.49 2.51 -17.97
CA GLY A 67 18.89 2.58 -18.43
C GLY A 67 19.91 2.83 -17.30
N SER A 68 19.63 3.79 -16.42
CA SER A 68 20.48 4.08 -15.24
C SER A 68 20.58 2.87 -14.32
N SER A 69 19.47 2.15 -14.10
CA SER A 69 19.45 0.97 -13.23
C SER A 69 20.38 -0.17 -13.69
N LEU A 70 20.58 -0.30 -15.00
CA LEU A 70 21.48 -1.31 -15.60
C LEU A 70 22.95 -1.00 -15.35
N VAL A 71 23.34 0.28 -15.40
CA VAL A 71 24.74 0.72 -15.25
C VAL A 71 25.13 0.87 -13.78
N ARG A 72 24.18 1.15 -12.89
CA ARG A 72 24.43 1.51 -11.48
C ARG A 72 25.27 0.50 -10.69
N LYS A 73 25.22 -0.79 -11.04
CA LYS A 73 25.97 -1.87 -10.37
C LYS A 73 27.35 -2.16 -10.99
N TYR A 74 27.66 -1.64 -12.18
CA TYR A 74 28.88 -1.94 -12.93
C TYR A 74 29.75 -0.69 -13.11
N ARG A 75 30.13 -0.08 -11.99
CA ARG A 75 30.79 1.23 -11.95
C ARG A 75 32.19 1.23 -12.58
N GLU A 76 32.90 0.10 -12.51
CA GLU A 76 34.31 0.02 -12.94
C GLU A 76 34.47 -0.50 -14.38
N GLU A 77 33.39 -0.93 -15.02
CA GLU A 77 33.45 -1.50 -16.37
C GLU A 77 33.44 -0.40 -17.45
N PRO A 78 34.18 -0.59 -18.56
CA PRO A 78 34.13 0.34 -19.68
C PRO A 78 32.75 0.29 -20.36
N PHE A 79 32.27 1.44 -20.83
CA PHE A 79 30.94 1.56 -21.45
C PHE A 79 30.72 0.58 -22.63
N LYS A 80 31.77 0.24 -23.38
CA LYS A 80 31.71 -0.72 -24.50
C LYS A 80 31.25 -2.12 -24.07
N ASP A 81 31.62 -2.56 -22.87
CA ASP A 81 31.25 -3.87 -22.35
C ASP A 81 29.81 -3.90 -21.82
N LEU A 82 29.27 -2.73 -21.46
CA LEU A 82 27.91 -2.56 -20.97
C LEU A 82 26.89 -2.33 -22.10
N LEU A 83 27.33 -1.79 -23.25
CA LEU A 83 26.48 -1.53 -24.41
C LEU A 83 25.56 -2.70 -24.80
N PRO A 84 26.03 -3.96 -24.93
CA PRO A 84 25.14 -5.07 -25.28
C PRO A 84 24.10 -5.38 -24.20
N VAL A 85 24.43 -5.16 -22.92
CA VAL A 85 23.49 -5.36 -21.80
C VAL A 85 22.41 -4.28 -21.82
N ILE A 86 22.81 -3.03 -22.10
CA ILE A 86 21.89 -1.89 -22.21
C ILE A 86 20.94 -2.08 -23.39
N LEU A 87 21.46 -2.47 -24.55
CA LEU A 87 20.65 -2.72 -25.74
C LEU A 87 19.63 -3.85 -25.52
N VAL A 88 20.05 -4.96 -24.90
CA VAL A 88 19.12 -6.06 -24.59
C VAL A 88 18.05 -5.61 -23.59
N GLY A 89 18.41 -4.83 -22.56
CA GLY A 89 17.44 -4.27 -21.62
C GLY A 89 16.46 -3.30 -22.27
N GLY A 90 16.94 -2.43 -23.16
CA GLY A 90 16.11 -1.50 -23.92
C GLY A 90 15.18 -2.20 -24.91
N LEU A 91 15.69 -3.18 -25.67
CA LEU A 91 14.92 -3.95 -26.65
C LEU A 91 13.82 -4.76 -25.98
N THR A 92 14.13 -5.41 -24.86
CA THR A 92 13.14 -6.20 -24.11
C THR A 92 12.06 -5.32 -23.48
N PHE A 93 12.45 -4.19 -22.89
CA PHE A 93 11.50 -3.21 -22.36
C PHE A 93 10.58 -2.66 -23.46
N GLY A 94 11.17 -2.23 -24.57
CA GLY A 94 10.46 -1.71 -25.74
C GLY A 94 9.58 -2.75 -26.42
N ALA A 95 10.01 -4.02 -26.49
CA ALA A 95 9.22 -5.12 -27.06
C ALA A 95 7.97 -5.41 -26.24
N ILE A 96 8.08 -5.46 -24.90
CA ILE A 96 6.90 -5.65 -24.02
C ILE A 96 5.90 -4.51 -24.22
N MET A 97 6.37 -3.27 -24.17
CA MET A 97 5.48 -2.11 -24.37
C MET A 97 4.90 -2.06 -25.78
N GLY A 98 5.66 -2.46 -26.79
CA GLY A 98 5.20 -2.59 -28.16
C GLY A 98 4.11 -3.65 -28.31
N ILE A 99 4.26 -4.82 -27.69
CA ILE A 99 3.25 -5.88 -27.67
C ILE A 99 1.98 -5.40 -26.98
N VAL A 100 2.09 -4.74 -25.83
CA VAL A 100 0.94 -4.18 -25.10
C VAL A 100 0.22 -3.16 -25.96
N ALA A 101 0.94 -2.21 -26.57
CA ALA A 101 0.34 -1.22 -27.47
C ALA A 101 -0.30 -1.84 -28.70
N PHE A 102 0.30 -2.90 -29.26
CA PHE A 102 -0.28 -3.63 -30.38
C PHE A 102 -1.59 -4.32 -30.01
N ILE A 103 -1.64 -5.00 -28.85
CA ILE A 103 -2.84 -5.69 -28.36
C ILE A 103 -3.97 -4.68 -28.12
N PHE A 104 -3.74 -3.68 -27.27
CA PHE A 104 -4.77 -2.69 -26.93
C PHE A 104 -5.14 -1.81 -28.12
N GLY A 105 -4.19 -1.47 -28.98
CA GLY A 105 -4.45 -0.73 -30.21
C GLY A 105 -5.27 -1.53 -31.22
N SER A 106 -5.06 -2.84 -31.32
CA SER A 106 -5.86 -3.71 -32.20
C SER A 106 -7.29 -3.86 -31.68
N ILE A 107 -7.47 -3.97 -30.36
CA ILE A 107 -8.79 -4.01 -29.71
C ILE A 107 -9.53 -2.68 -29.92
N ALA A 108 -8.84 -1.54 -29.76
CA ALA A 108 -9.41 -0.22 -30.02
C ALA A 108 -9.79 -0.03 -31.49
N LYS A 109 -8.97 -0.51 -32.43
CA LYS A 109 -9.26 -0.47 -33.88
C LYS A 109 -10.45 -1.36 -34.25
N ALA A 110 -10.69 -2.44 -33.51
CA ALA A 110 -11.87 -3.29 -33.66
C ALA A 110 -13.16 -2.68 -33.09
N GLY A 111 -13.10 -1.49 -32.48
CA GLY A 111 -14.27 -0.80 -31.91
C GLY A 111 -14.79 -1.42 -30.60
N ILE A 112 -13.98 -2.25 -29.93
CA ILE A 112 -14.35 -2.90 -28.68
C ILE A 112 -13.99 -1.98 -27.51
N ASP A 113 -15.00 -1.53 -26.76
CA ASP A 113 -14.79 -0.71 -25.57
C ASP A 113 -14.24 -1.54 -24.40
N VAL A 114 -12.92 -1.48 -24.24
CA VAL A 114 -12.14 -2.14 -23.18
C VAL A 114 -12.58 -1.73 -21.78
N ARG A 115 -13.18 -0.54 -21.63
CA ARG A 115 -13.69 -0.03 -20.34
C ARG A 115 -14.70 -0.96 -19.68
N THR A 116 -15.42 -1.76 -20.48
CA THR A 116 -16.37 -2.78 -19.99
C THR A 116 -15.69 -3.80 -19.08
N TYR A 117 -14.41 -4.10 -19.33
CA TYR A 117 -13.64 -5.09 -18.59
C TYR A 117 -12.59 -4.45 -17.68
N LEU A 118 -12.02 -3.31 -18.10
CA LEU A 118 -10.97 -2.60 -17.38
C LEU A 118 -11.36 -1.12 -17.24
N VAL A 119 -11.97 -0.77 -16.11
CA VAL A 119 -12.55 0.57 -15.84
C VAL A 119 -11.54 1.70 -16.05
N ALA A 120 -10.26 1.48 -15.70
CA ALA A 120 -9.20 2.46 -15.84
C ALA A 120 -8.64 2.60 -17.26
N VAL A 121 -8.89 1.63 -18.16
CA VAL A 121 -8.36 1.65 -19.54
C VAL A 121 -9.40 2.27 -20.48
N SER A 122 -9.36 3.59 -20.59
CA SER A 122 -10.20 4.34 -21.52
C SER A 122 -9.67 4.26 -22.97
N PRO A 123 -10.53 4.41 -24.00
CA PRO A 123 -10.07 4.52 -25.39
C PRO A 123 -9.06 5.67 -25.59
N ALA A 124 -9.22 6.76 -24.85
CA ALA A 124 -8.30 7.88 -24.86
C ALA A 124 -6.91 7.50 -24.27
N LEU A 125 -6.87 6.71 -23.20
CA LEU A 125 -5.64 6.22 -22.61
C LEU A 125 -4.90 5.26 -23.56
N ILE A 126 -5.63 4.39 -24.28
CA ILE A 126 -5.06 3.56 -25.35
C ILE A 126 -4.46 4.46 -26.44
N GLY A 127 -5.16 5.52 -26.83
CA GLY A 127 -4.65 6.52 -27.76
C GLY A 127 -3.36 7.20 -27.27
N LEU A 128 -3.23 7.49 -25.97
CA LEU A 128 -1.99 8.03 -25.40
C LEU A 128 -0.84 7.01 -25.40
N LEU A 129 -1.12 5.74 -25.08
CA LEU A 129 -0.15 4.65 -25.17
C LEU A 129 0.37 4.50 -26.60
N MET A 130 -0.52 4.58 -27.59
CA MET A 130 -0.18 4.52 -29.02
C MET A 130 0.43 5.81 -29.57
N LEU A 131 0.71 6.82 -28.74
CA LEU A 131 1.23 8.12 -29.16
C LEU A 131 0.33 8.79 -30.23
N LYS A 132 -0.99 8.61 -30.13
CA LYS A 132 -2.01 9.06 -31.09
C LYS A 132 -1.76 8.62 -32.54
N ILE A 133 -1.02 7.54 -32.75
CA ILE A 133 -0.82 6.91 -34.06
C ILE A 133 -2.00 5.96 -34.32
N ALA A 134 -2.62 6.05 -35.49
CA ALA A 134 -3.80 5.26 -35.83
C ALA A 134 -3.49 3.76 -36.04
N ASP A 135 -2.29 3.44 -36.53
CA ASP A 135 -1.89 2.07 -36.82
C ASP A 135 -1.17 1.40 -35.64
N PRO A 136 -1.68 0.26 -35.11
CA PRO A 136 -1.10 -0.42 -33.96
C PRO A 136 0.33 -0.93 -34.17
N THR A 137 0.68 -1.32 -35.40
CA THR A 137 2.02 -1.81 -35.74
C THR A 137 3.06 -0.69 -35.69
N ILE A 138 2.72 0.48 -36.25
CA ILE A 138 3.58 1.67 -36.23
C ILE A 138 3.73 2.18 -34.80
N ALA A 139 2.65 2.21 -34.03
CA ALA A 139 2.68 2.55 -32.61
C ALA A 139 3.63 1.61 -31.82
N ALA A 140 3.52 0.30 -32.01
CA ALA A 140 4.38 -0.68 -31.34
C ALA A 140 5.87 -0.50 -31.68
N LEU A 141 6.18 -0.28 -32.96
CA LEU A 141 7.55 -0.01 -33.40
C LEU A 141 8.10 1.32 -32.84
N SER A 142 7.26 2.36 -32.77
CA SER A 142 7.65 3.65 -32.21
C SER A 142 7.96 3.58 -30.71
N LEU A 143 7.24 2.75 -29.94
CA LEU A 143 7.55 2.53 -28.53
C LEU A 143 8.82 1.71 -28.36
N LEU A 144 9.03 0.69 -29.19
CA LEU A 144 10.26 -0.09 -29.19
C LEU A 144 11.48 0.82 -29.41
N THR A 145 11.43 1.69 -30.42
CA THR A 145 12.52 2.65 -30.69
C THR A 145 12.65 3.70 -29.59
N LEU A 146 11.54 4.22 -29.08
CA LEU A 146 11.55 5.22 -27.99
C LEU A 146 12.23 4.67 -26.73
N PHE A 147 11.82 3.48 -26.26
CA PHE A 147 12.36 2.90 -25.02
C PHE A 147 13.80 2.42 -25.17
N THR A 148 14.18 1.90 -26.34
CA THR A 148 15.59 1.55 -26.61
C THR A 148 16.48 2.79 -26.61
N LEU A 149 16.06 3.90 -27.22
CA LEU A 149 16.82 5.15 -27.19
C LEU A 149 16.85 5.79 -25.79
N ALA A 150 15.72 5.79 -25.08
CA ALA A 150 15.63 6.33 -23.73
C ALA A 150 16.52 5.56 -22.73
N THR A 151 16.56 4.22 -22.84
CA THR A 151 17.46 3.39 -22.00
C THR A 151 18.93 3.61 -22.32
N LEU A 152 19.30 3.77 -23.60
CA LEU A 152 20.66 4.15 -23.99
C LEU A 152 21.05 5.52 -23.41
N LEU A 153 20.17 6.52 -23.53
CA LEU A 153 20.38 7.86 -22.97
C LEU A 153 20.56 7.83 -21.45
N GLY A 154 19.68 7.11 -20.73
CA GLY A 154 19.76 6.99 -19.28
C GLY A 154 21.03 6.29 -18.80
N ALA A 155 21.42 5.23 -19.49
CA ALA A 155 22.66 4.51 -19.20
C ALA A 155 23.91 5.38 -19.44
N PHE A 156 23.92 6.16 -20.53
CA PHE A 156 25.01 7.06 -20.85
C PHE A 156 25.14 8.20 -19.84
N LEU A 157 24.02 8.82 -19.44
CA LEU A 157 24.02 9.87 -18.42
C LEU A 157 24.47 9.36 -17.05
N GLU A 158 24.04 8.17 -16.64
CA GLU A 158 24.50 7.53 -15.40
C GLU A 158 26.00 7.23 -15.44
N TYR A 159 26.52 6.76 -16.57
CA TYR A 159 27.95 6.51 -16.76
C TYR A 159 28.79 7.80 -16.61
N LEU A 160 28.33 8.91 -17.21
CA LEU A 160 28.96 10.23 -17.05
C LEU A 160 28.87 10.73 -15.60
N TRP A 161 27.71 10.57 -14.97
CA TRP A 161 27.47 10.98 -13.59
C TRP A 161 28.41 10.25 -12.62
N GLN A 162 28.60 8.95 -12.79
CA GLN A 162 29.48 8.16 -11.93
C GLN A 162 30.95 8.54 -12.07
N ARG A 163 31.44 8.85 -13.27
CA ARG A 163 32.83 9.31 -13.43
C ARG A 163 33.09 10.72 -12.90
N ARG A 164 32.09 11.62 -12.99
CA ARG A 164 32.29 13.05 -12.66
C ARG A 164 31.92 13.40 -11.20
N PHE A 165 30.90 12.77 -10.63
CA PHE A 165 30.29 13.18 -9.36
C PHE A 165 30.33 12.13 -8.24
N SER A 166 30.70 10.88 -8.53
CA SER A 166 30.73 9.80 -7.53
C SER A 166 31.56 10.14 -6.29
N ASP A 167 32.78 10.65 -6.50
CA ASP A 167 33.77 10.69 -5.44
C ASP A 167 33.52 11.89 -4.53
N LYS A 168 33.15 13.04 -5.10
CA LYS A 168 32.68 14.22 -4.37
C LYS A 168 31.36 13.99 -3.61
N ALA A 169 30.41 13.24 -4.17
CA ALA A 169 29.12 12.98 -3.51
C ALA A 169 29.27 12.05 -2.28
N LYS A 170 30.21 11.10 -2.32
CA LYS A 170 30.54 10.24 -1.17
C LYS A 170 31.26 11.01 -0.06
N GLU A 171 32.19 11.90 -0.40
CA GLU A 171 32.84 12.79 0.57
C GLU A 171 31.81 13.71 1.26
N LEU A 172 30.89 14.32 0.50
CA LEU A 172 29.82 15.16 1.04
C LEU A 172 28.81 14.37 1.90
N LYS A 173 28.33 13.20 1.45
CA LYS A 173 27.43 12.36 2.29
C LYS A 173 28.11 11.87 3.56
N GLY A 174 29.38 11.47 3.48
CA GLY A 174 30.18 11.07 4.63
C GLY A 174 30.37 12.20 5.62
N CYS A 175 30.63 13.42 5.13
CA CYS A 175 30.83 14.60 5.96
C CYS A 175 29.52 15.08 6.62
N VAL A 176 28.40 15.13 5.87
CA VAL A 176 27.09 15.57 6.38
C VAL A 176 26.50 14.56 7.37
N SER A 177 26.56 13.26 7.07
CA SER A 177 26.12 12.20 7.99
C SER A 177 26.92 12.21 9.30
N LYS A 178 28.26 12.28 9.21
CA LYS A 178 29.13 12.38 10.40
C LYS A 178 28.97 13.69 11.17
N ARG A 179 28.43 14.75 10.57
CA ARG A 179 28.17 16.04 11.24
C ARG A 179 26.78 16.07 11.90
N LEU A 180 25.76 15.49 11.27
CA LEU A 180 24.41 15.32 11.85
C LEU A 180 24.41 14.33 13.04
N ILE A 181 25.11 13.19 12.91
CA ILE A 181 25.23 12.21 13.99
C ILE A 181 26.05 12.77 15.17
N ARG A 182 26.97 13.72 14.92
CA ARG A 182 27.68 14.45 15.99
C ARG A 182 26.81 15.48 16.71
N PHE A 183 25.80 16.02 16.03
CA PHE A 183 24.90 17.04 16.59
C PHE A 183 23.80 16.44 17.49
N VAL A 184 23.50 15.15 17.36
CA VAL A 184 22.58 14.42 18.24
C VAL A 184 23.41 13.48 19.12
N PRO A 185 23.82 13.92 20.31
CA PRO A 185 24.76 13.15 21.10
C PRO A 185 23.98 11.97 21.70
N GLN A 186 24.20 10.75 21.21
CA GLN A 186 23.44 9.55 21.62
C GLN A 186 23.53 9.29 23.14
N HIS A 187 24.60 9.73 23.79
CA HIS A 187 24.80 9.69 25.25
C HIS A 187 23.87 10.62 26.04
N LEU A 188 23.25 11.62 25.42
CA LEU A 188 22.24 12.46 26.09
C LEU A 188 20.91 11.69 26.26
N PHE A 189 20.55 10.80 25.33
CA PHE A 189 19.32 10.01 25.42
C PHE A 189 19.36 8.90 26.49
N GLU A 190 20.53 8.60 27.06
CA GLU A 190 20.65 7.66 28.17
C GLU A 190 20.34 8.31 29.53
N LYS A 191 20.51 9.64 29.65
CA LYS A 191 20.21 10.36 30.89
C LYS A 191 18.70 10.34 31.17
N PRO A 192 18.28 10.00 32.40
CA PRO A 192 16.85 9.93 32.75
C PRO A 192 16.14 11.25 32.50
N ALA A 193 16.78 12.40 32.80
CA ALA A 193 16.22 13.72 32.56
C ALA A 193 15.88 14.02 31.09
N VAL A 194 16.71 13.55 30.15
CA VAL A 194 16.46 13.74 28.71
C VAL A 194 15.33 12.83 28.25
N LYS A 195 15.25 11.59 28.75
CA LYS A 195 14.11 10.70 28.49
C LYS A 195 12.79 11.33 28.97
N TYR A 196 12.75 11.85 30.20
CA TYR A 196 11.56 12.55 30.71
C TYR A 196 11.25 13.81 29.90
N ALA A 197 12.25 14.63 29.54
CA ALA A 197 12.04 15.81 28.71
C ALA A 197 11.48 15.46 27.32
N THR A 198 12.00 14.42 26.66
CA THR A 198 11.45 13.95 25.38
C THR A 198 10.03 13.41 25.50
N PHE A 199 9.71 12.73 26.60
CA PHE A 199 8.35 12.25 26.86
C PHE A 199 7.38 13.42 27.10
N VAL A 200 7.80 14.42 27.87
CA VAL A 200 7.02 15.65 28.11
C VAL A 200 6.81 16.43 26.81
N ILE A 201 7.84 16.57 25.97
CA ILE A 201 7.72 17.22 24.66
C ILE A 201 6.75 16.42 23.76
N ALA A 202 6.87 15.10 23.71
CA ALA A 202 5.97 14.25 22.93
C ALA A 202 4.51 14.35 23.43
N LEU A 203 4.29 14.41 24.75
CA LEU A 203 2.98 14.59 25.35
C LEU A 203 2.41 15.98 25.10
N ALA A 204 3.24 17.02 25.19
CA ALA A 204 2.85 18.40 24.86
C ALA A 204 2.44 18.51 23.39
N LEU A 205 3.20 17.90 22.49
CA LEU A 205 2.84 17.79 21.07
C LEU A 205 1.52 17.02 20.91
N PHE A 206 1.37 15.86 21.52
CA PHE A 206 0.12 15.09 21.47
C PHE A 206 -1.12 15.93 21.83
N ILE A 207 -1.03 16.78 22.86
CA ILE A 207 -2.13 17.61 23.34
C ILE A 207 -2.32 18.87 22.49
N LEU A 208 -1.25 19.56 22.11
CA LEU A 208 -1.36 20.88 21.46
C LEU A 208 -1.70 20.79 19.97
N LEU A 209 -1.15 19.80 19.27
CA LEU A 209 -1.19 19.77 17.81
C LEU A 209 -2.62 19.65 17.24
N PRO A 210 -3.51 18.77 17.73
CA PRO A 210 -4.88 18.68 17.21
C PRO A 210 -5.71 19.96 17.37
N ARG A 211 -5.38 20.82 18.36
CA ARG A 211 -6.08 22.09 18.60
C ARG A 211 -5.64 23.20 17.65
N VAL A 212 -4.40 23.16 17.17
CA VAL A 212 -3.80 24.29 16.43
C VAL A 212 -3.94 24.11 14.91
N TRP A 213 -4.00 22.88 14.42
CA TRP A 213 -3.79 22.60 12.99
C TRP A 213 -5.05 22.59 12.14
N GLY A 214 -6.23 22.66 12.76
CA GLY A 214 -7.52 22.73 12.07
C GLY A 214 -8.07 21.37 11.60
N SER A 215 -9.33 21.39 11.16
CA SER A 215 -10.15 20.20 10.85
C SER A 215 -9.52 19.27 9.80
N TYR A 216 -8.97 19.81 8.69
CA TYR A 216 -8.36 18.99 7.64
C TYR A 216 -7.22 18.11 8.16
N TRP A 217 -6.30 18.67 8.95
CA TRP A 217 -5.17 17.92 9.50
C TRP A 217 -5.62 16.92 10.55
N ASN A 218 -6.62 17.24 11.36
CA ASN A 218 -7.27 16.28 12.26
C ASN A 218 -7.88 15.13 11.47
N TYR A 219 -8.61 15.42 10.39
CA TYR A 219 -9.16 14.41 9.49
C TYR A 219 -8.04 13.48 8.94
N VAL A 220 -6.99 14.04 8.35
CA VAL A 220 -5.89 13.24 7.80
C VAL A 220 -5.19 12.41 8.88
N LEU A 221 -4.84 13.01 10.02
CA LEU A 221 -4.06 12.33 11.07
C LEU A 221 -4.86 11.26 11.81
N GLY A 222 -6.16 11.46 12.04
CA GLY A 222 -6.99 10.39 12.57
C GLY A 222 -7.12 9.22 11.58
N THR A 223 -7.18 9.48 10.27
CA THR A 223 -7.19 8.41 9.26
C THR A 223 -5.87 7.64 9.31
N VAL A 224 -4.74 8.36 9.40
CA VAL A 224 -3.43 7.75 9.61
C VAL A 224 -3.40 6.93 10.90
N GLY A 225 -3.98 7.42 12.00
CA GLY A 225 -4.08 6.70 13.27
C GLY A 225 -4.85 5.39 13.16
N ILE A 226 -5.97 5.37 12.42
CA ILE A 226 -6.73 4.14 12.13
C ILE A 226 -5.89 3.15 11.32
N TYR A 227 -5.17 3.61 10.30
CA TYR A 227 -4.26 2.75 9.55
C TYR A 227 -3.05 2.27 10.36
N ILE A 228 -2.59 3.04 11.35
CA ILE A 228 -1.58 2.58 12.32
C ILE A 228 -2.16 1.44 13.17
N LEU A 229 -3.40 1.53 13.68
CA LEU A 229 -4.04 0.43 14.40
C LEU A 229 -4.13 -0.83 13.54
N LEU A 230 -4.55 -0.66 12.28
CA LEU A 230 -4.66 -1.74 11.31
C LEU A 230 -3.27 -2.37 11.06
N GLY A 231 -2.24 -1.56 10.85
CA GLY A 231 -0.86 -2.01 10.66
C GLY A 231 -0.27 -2.69 11.89
N LEU A 232 -0.55 -2.20 13.09
CA LEU A 232 -0.15 -2.85 14.35
C LEU A 232 -0.80 -4.24 14.49
N GLY A 233 -2.08 -4.35 14.16
CA GLY A 233 -2.78 -5.64 14.12
C GLY A 233 -2.20 -6.59 13.07
N LEU A 234 -1.91 -6.10 11.88
CA LEU A 234 -1.28 -6.89 10.81
C LEU A 234 0.11 -7.37 11.23
N ASN A 235 0.89 -6.53 11.90
CA ASN A 235 2.22 -6.86 12.39
C ASN A 235 2.23 -8.02 13.40
N ILE A 236 1.14 -8.24 14.16
CA ILE A 236 1.02 -9.41 15.05
C ILE A 236 1.10 -10.71 14.24
N ILE A 237 0.39 -10.78 13.10
CA ILE A 237 0.34 -11.99 12.29
C ILE A 237 1.48 -12.09 11.27
N THR A 238 1.67 -11.09 10.41
CA THR A 238 2.71 -11.13 9.38
C THR A 238 4.10 -10.92 9.97
N GLY A 239 4.22 -9.93 10.87
CA GLY A 239 5.49 -9.54 11.46
C GLY A 239 6.03 -10.57 12.45
N TRP A 240 5.22 -11.06 13.39
CA TRP A 240 5.74 -11.95 14.43
C TRP A 240 5.60 -13.43 14.12
N THR A 241 4.47 -13.90 13.57
CA THR A 241 4.32 -15.33 13.25
C THR A 241 4.85 -15.72 11.88
N GLY A 242 5.13 -14.75 11.00
CA GLY A 242 5.56 -15.02 9.62
C GLY A 242 4.44 -15.53 8.70
N GLN A 243 3.18 -15.35 9.06
CA GLN A 243 2.04 -15.77 8.25
C GLN A 243 1.67 -14.72 7.21
N LEU A 244 1.66 -15.07 5.93
CA LEU A 244 1.28 -14.17 4.86
C LEU A 244 -0.26 -14.08 4.77
N VAL A 245 -0.82 -12.97 5.26
CA VAL A 245 -2.27 -12.69 5.21
C VAL A 245 -2.51 -11.50 4.30
N ILE A 246 -3.01 -11.77 3.10
CA ILE A 246 -3.33 -10.74 2.10
C ILE A 246 -4.75 -10.22 2.32
N GLY A 247 -5.68 -11.11 2.69
CA GLY A 247 -7.09 -10.77 2.94
C GLY A 247 -7.39 -10.08 4.26
N TYR A 248 -6.45 -9.31 4.82
CA TYR A 248 -6.62 -8.70 6.14
C TYR A 248 -7.77 -7.67 6.19
N VAL A 249 -8.06 -7.03 5.05
CA VAL A 249 -9.20 -6.12 4.85
C VAL A 249 -10.55 -6.77 5.19
N ALA A 250 -10.67 -8.09 5.09
CA ALA A 250 -11.90 -8.79 5.45
C ALA A 250 -12.30 -8.58 6.93
N PHE A 251 -11.32 -8.67 7.84
CA PHE A 251 -11.56 -8.49 9.27
C PHE A 251 -11.88 -7.04 9.64
N PHE A 252 -11.28 -6.10 8.89
CA PHE A 252 -11.60 -4.68 8.95
C PHE A 252 -13.04 -4.42 8.48
N ALA A 253 -13.45 -5.01 7.35
CA ALA A 253 -14.81 -4.90 6.82
C ALA A 253 -15.86 -5.46 7.80
N VAL A 254 -15.60 -6.64 8.38
CA VAL A 254 -16.47 -7.25 9.39
C VAL A 254 -16.66 -6.34 10.60
N GLY A 255 -15.59 -5.74 11.12
CA GLY A 255 -15.69 -4.82 12.25
C GLY A 255 -16.41 -3.52 11.90
N THR A 256 -16.12 -2.98 10.72
CA THR A 256 -16.76 -1.77 10.17
C THR A 256 -18.28 -1.96 10.06
N TYR A 257 -18.72 -3.05 9.40
CA TYR A 257 -20.14 -3.35 9.23
C TYR A 257 -20.82 -3.77 10.53
N THR A 258 -20.14 -4.52 11.41
CA THR A 258 -20.71 -4.84 12.73
C THR A 258 -21.01 -3.55 13.49
N PHE A 259 -20.05 -2.62 13.56
CA PHE A 259 -20.24 -1.36 14.25
C PHE A 259 -21.35 -0.51 13.61
N ALA A 260 -21.35 -0.41 12.27
CA ALA A 260 -22.37 0.33 11.53
C ALA A 260 -23.78 -0.23 11.76
N LEU A 261 -23.97 -1.55 11.69
CA LEU A 261 -25.27 -2.19 11.90
C LEU A 261 -25.83 -2.03 13.32
N LEU A 262 -24.94 -1.90 14.32
CA LEU A 262 -25.34 -1.75 15.72
C LEU A 262 -25.66 -0.30 16.09
N THR A 263 -25.13 0.68 15.36
CA THR A 263 -25.25 2.10 15.72
C THR A 263 -26.13 2.91 14.77
N ALA A 264 -26.27 2.49 13.52
CA ALA A 264 -27.08 3.18 12.53
C ALA A 264 -28.59 2.97 12.75
N PRO A 265 -29.43 3.96 12.36
CA PRO A 265 -30.88 3.84 12.45
C PRO A 265 -31.45 2.83 11.44
N GLU A 266 -30.85 2.71 10.26
CA GLU A 266 -31.19 1.68 9.27
C GLU A 266 -29.98 0.76 9.06
N PRO A 267 -30.17 -0.56 8.86
CA PRO A 267 -31.44 -1.26 8.63
C PRO A 267 -32.16 -1.80 9.89
N HIS A 268 -31.50 -1.90 11.05
CA HIS A 268 -32.08 -2.57 12.24
C HIS A 268 -32.54 -1.62 13.36
N GLY A 269 -32.07 -0.36 13.40
CA GLY A 269 -32.48 0.62 14.40
C GLY A 269 -32.04 0.35 15.84
N LEU A 270 -30.97 -0.43 16.05
CA LEU A 270 -30.51 -0.82 17.39
C LEU A 270 -29.92 0.35 18.20
N MET A 271 -29.29 1.31 17.53
CA MET A 271 -28.73 2.55 18.09
C MET A 271 -27.96 2.34 19.42
N LEU A 272 -27.10 1.31 19.47
CA LEU A 272 -26.33 0.98 20.67
C LEU A 272 -25.31 2.08 21.00
N ASN A 273 -24.94 2.14 22.28
CA ASN A 273 -23.83 2.98 22.75
C ASN A 273 -22.53 2.64 21.99
N PHE A 274 -21.79 3.68 21.59
CA PHE A 274 -20.49 3.60 20.93
C PHE A 274 -19.54 2.55 21.53
N TRP A 275 -19.34 2.55 22.86
CA TRP A 275 -18.38 1.65 23.51
C TRP A 275 -18.81 0.19 23.46
N LEU A 276 -20.11 -0.06 23.57
CA LEU A 276 -20.66 -1.41 23.50
C LEU A 276 -20.60 -1.93 22.06
N ALA A 277 -21.00 -1.10 21.09
CA ALA A 277 -20.87 -1.42 19.67
C ALA A 277 -19.40 -1.66 19.27
N LEU A 278 -18.47 -0.86 19.79
CA LEU A 278 -17.03 -1.04 19.60
C LEU A 278 -16.55 -2.38 20.14
N ALA A 279 -16.91 -2.73 21.37
CA ALA A 279 -16.53 -4.01 21.98
C ALA A 279 -17.11 -5.21 21.21
N ILE A 280 -18.36 -5.12 20.77
CA ILE A 280 -19.00 -6.16 19.96
C ILE A 280 -18.30 -6.27 18.61
N ALA A 281 -17.98 -5.16 17.94
CA ALA A 281 -17.26 -5.18 16.67
C ALA A 281 -15.86 -5.81 16.77
N VAL A 282 -15.13 -5.52 17.85
CA VAL A 282 -13.85 -6.20 18.13
C VAL A 282 -14.07 -7.70 18.37
N GLY A 283 -15.09 -8.05 19.15
CA GLY A 283 -15.44 -9.44 19.46
C GLY A 283 -15.88 -10.24 18.24
N THR A 284 -16.70 -9.67 17.35
CA THR A 284 -17.15 -10.34 16.12
C THR A 284 -16.00 -10.52 15.14
N SER A 285 -15.14 -9.51 14.95
CA SER A 285 -13.94 -9.68 14.11
C SER A 285 -13.00 -10.73 14.69
N ALA A 286 -12.80 -10.77 16.01
CA ALA A 286 -12.02 -11.83 16.66
C ALA A 286 -12.65 -13.21 16.44
N LEU A 287 -13.96 -13.35 16.62
CA LEU A 287 -14.68 -14.60 16.41
C LEU A 287 -14.58 -15.08 14.96
N VAL A 288 -14.76 -14.17 14.00
CA VAL A 288 -14.60 -14.48 12.57
C VAL A 288 -13.16 -14.91 12.27
N GLY A 289 -12.16 -14.20 12.80
CA GLY A 289 -10.75 -14.59 12.69
C GLY A 289 -10.46 -15.98 13.29
N PHE A 290 -11.07 -16.30 14.43
CA PHE A 290 -10.96 -17.61 15.05
C PHE A 290 -11.60 -18.71 14.20
N LEU A 291 -12.86 -18.54 13.79
CA LEU A 291 -13.61 -19.53 13.01
C LEU A 291 -12.93 -19.84 11.68
N ILE A 292 -12.37 -18.81 11.03
CA ILE A 292 -11.69 -18.92 9.74
C ILE A 292 -10.27 -19.45 9.92
N GLY A 293 -9.62 -19.15 11.04
CA GLY A 293 -8.33 -19.73 11.36
C GLY A 293 -8.36 -21.25 11.44
N LEU A 294 -9.45 -21.84 11.96
CA LEU A 294 -9.54 -23.29 12.13
C LEU A 294 -9.25 -24.09 10.84
N PRO A 295 -9.90 -23.83 9.70
CA PRO A 295 -9.61 -24.55 8.45
C PRO A 295 -8.29 -24.12 7.78
N ILE A 296 -7.93 -22.83 7.83
CA ILE A 296 -6.84 -22.28 7.00
C ILE A 296 -5.45 -22.54 7.62
N LEU A 297 -5.35 -22.71 8.94
CA LEU A 297 -4.05 -22.84 9.62
C LEU A 297 -3.28 -24.14 9.34
N ASN A 298 -3.92 -25.10 8.66
CA ASN A 298 -3.25 -26.26 8.10
C ASN A 298 -2.43 -25.93 6.84
N LEU A 299 -2.69 -24.79 6.20
CA LEU A 299 -2.00 -24.30 5.01
C LEU A 299 -0.75 -23.50 5.39
N ARG A 300 0.20 -23.42 4.45
CA ARG A 300 1.50 -22.77 4.65
C ARG A 300 1.83 -21.83 3.49
N GLY A 301 2.58 -20.77 3.80
CA GLY A 301 3.14 -19.85 2.82
C GLY A 301 2.08 -19.32 1.87
N ASP A 302 2.29 -19.54 0.58
CA ASP A 302 1.44 -19.01 -0.50
C ASP A 302 0.01 -19.57 -0.46
N TYR A 303 -0.19 -20.81 0.00
CA TYR A 303 -1.53 -21.38 0.13
C TYR A 303 -2.37 -20.64 1.18
N LEU A 304 -1.75 -20.23 2.29
CA LEU A 304 -2.41 -19.41 3.31
C LEU A 304 -2.80 -18.05 2.71
N ALA A 305 -1.92 -17.44 1.93
CA ALA A 305 -2.16 -16.16 1.29
C ALA A 305 -3.34 -16.20 0.30
N ILE A 306 -3.37 -17.20 -0.59
CA ILE A 306 -4.44 -17.38 -1.58
C ILE A 306 -5.80 -17.52 -0.89
N VAL A 307 -5.91 -18.34 0.15
CA VAL A 307 -7.19 -18.56 0.84
C VAL A 307 -7.64 -17.30 1.61
N THR A 308 -6.71 -16.55 2.21
CA THR A 308 -7.07 -15.27 2.84
C THR A 308 -7.59 -14.26 1.83
N LEU A 309 -6.99 -14.17 0.65
CA LEU A 309 -7.47 -13.32 -0.45
C LEU A 309 -8.89 -13.73 -0.87
N GLY A 310 -9.11 -15.03 -1.08
CA GLY A 310 -10.44 -15.56 -1.38
C GLY A 310 -11.47 -15.21 -0.32
N PHE A 311 -11.12 -15.30 0.96
CA PHE A 311 -12.01 -14.92 2.05
C PHE A 311 -12.37 -13.42 2.02
N ALA A 312 -11.40 -12.54 1.78
CA ALA A 312 -11.66 -11.11 1.64
C ALA A 312 -12.59 -10.80 0.47
N GLU A 313 -12.41 -11.47 -0.67
CA GLU A 313 -13.32 -11.30 -1.81
C GLU A 313 -14.72 -11.86 -1.52
N ILE A 314 -14.84 -12.99 -0.79
CA ILE A 314 -16.14 -13.51 -0.34
C ILE A 314 -16.87 -12.48 0.53
N ILE A 315 -16.20 -11.87 1.51
CA ILE A 315 -16.81 -10.83 2.35
C ILE A 315 -17.25 -9.65 1.49
N ARG A 316 -16.40 -9.16 0.59
CA ARG A 316 -16.75 -8.06 -0.31
C ARG A 316 -17.96 -8.37 -1.19
N ILE A 317 -18.02 -9.56 -1.79
CA ILE A 317 -19.16 -10.02 -2.59
C ILE A 317 -20.42 -10.10 -1.74
N LEU A 318 -20.34 -10.61 -0.52
CA LEU A 318 -21.48 -10.66 0.40
C LEU A 318 -22.01 -9.27 0.76
N LEU A 319 -21.12 -8.32 1.05
CA LEU A 319 -21.48 -6.93 1.35
C LEU A 319 -22.14 -6.25 0.15
N LYS A 320 -21.69 -6.56 -1.07
CA LYS A 320 -22.27 -6.06 -2.32
C LYS A 320 -23.51 -6.84 -2.78
N SER A 321 -23.82 -7.98 -2.18
CA SER A 321 -24.88 -8.87 -2.67
C SER A 321 -26.27 -8.29 -2.41
N ASP A 322 -27.12 -8.30 -3.43
CA ASP A 322 -28.52 -7.89 -3.30
C ASP A 322 -29.31 -8.80 -2.34
N LEU A 323 -28.87 -10.05 -2.16
CA LEU A 323 -29.48 -11.02 -1.24
C LEU A 323 -29.39 -10.58 0.23
N LEU A 324 -28.34 -9.83 0.58
CA LEU A 324 -28.10 -9.36 1.94
C LEU A 324 -28.57 -7.91 2.15
N THR A 325 -29.27 -7.30 1.19
CA THR A 325 -29.70 -5.88 1.29
C THR A 325 -30.50 -5.59 2.57
N TRP A 326 -31.37 -6.51 2.98
CA TRP A 326 -32.17 -6.38 4.21
C TRP A 326 -31.33 -6.40 5.49
N PHE A 327 -30.13 -6.98 5.45
CA PHE A 327 -29.24 -7.11 6.60
C PHE A 327 -28.09 -6.10 6.58
N THR A 328 -27.40 -5.93 5.45
CA THR A 328 -26.17 -5.10 5.34
C THR A 328 -26.39 -3.75 4.66
N GLY A 329 -27.57 -3.49 4.09
CA GLY A 329 -27.79 -2.35 3.19
C GLY A 329 -27.33 -2.60 1.75
N GLY A 330 -26.72 -3.76 1.47
CA GLY A 330 -26.30 -4.18 0.13
C GLY A 330 -25.33 -3.17 -0.53
N PRO A 331 -25.43 -2.95 -1.85
CA PRO A 331 -24.58 -1.99 -2.57
C PRO A 331 -24.65 -0.54 -2.06
N ARG A 332 -25.70 -0.15 -1.32
CA ARG A 332 -25.87 1.23 -0.83
C ARG A 332 -25.00 1.54 0.38
N GLY A 333 -24.50 0.50 1.07
CA GLY A 333 -23.82 0.65 2.34
C GLY A 333 -24.76 1.10 3.46
N ILE A 334 -24.17 1.50 4.59
CA ILE A 334 -24.88 1.95 5.79
C ILE A 334 -24.53 3.41 6.05
N ARG A 335 -25.56 4.24 6.25
CA ARG A 335 -25.47 5.69 6.50
C ARG A 335 -25.82 6.01 7.94
N ASP A 336 -25.48 7.23 8.35
CA ASP A 336 -25.77 7.78 9.69
C ASP A 336 -25.25 6.89 10.82
N VAL A 337 -24.03 6.37 10.63
CA VAL A 337 -23.34 5.56 11.63
C VAL A 337 -23.02 6.43 12.86
N GLY A 338 -23.26 5.87 14.06
CA GLY A 338 -23.13 6.61 15.32
C GLY A 338 -21.71 7.11 15.60
N GLY A 339 -21.62 8.35 16.08
CA GLY A 339 -20.39 8.96 16.56
C GLY A 339 -20.02 8.55 18.01
N PRO A 340 -18.79 8.86 18.46
CA PRO A 340 -18.34 8.54 19.80
C PRO A 340 -19.09 9.34 20.85
N THR A 341 -19.53 8.64 21.90
CA THR A 341 -20.13 9.25 23.08
C THR A 341 -19.29 8.92 24.30
N LEU A 342 -19.05 9.91 25.17
CA LEU A 342 -18.33 9.70 26.42
C LEU A 342 -19.19 10.26 27.57
N PHE A 343 -19.65 9.39 28.47
CA PHE A 343 -20.54 9.75 29.59
C PHE A 343 -21.79 10.55 29.16
N GLY A 344 -22.37 10.23 28.00
CA GLY A 344 -23.55 10.91 27.47
C GLY A 344 -23.27 12.20 26.67
N MET A 345 -22.02 12.67 26.63
CA MET A 345 -21.61 13.78 25.75
C MET A 345 -21.21 13.25 24.38
N VAL A 346 -21.72 13.87 23.33
CA VAL A 346 -21.39 13.53 21.94
C VAL A 346 -20.04 14.17 21.57
N LEU A 347 -19.04 13.35 21.28
CA LEU A 347 -17.69 13.78 20.90
C LEU A 347 -17.55 13.91 19.37
N ASN A 348 -18.50 14.57 18.72
CA ASN A 348 -18.51 14.72 17.26
C ASN A 348 -17.52 15.78 16.74
N ASP A 349 -16.78 16.46 17.61
CA ASP A 349 -15.72 17.37 17.18
C ASP A 349 -14.52 16.59 16.62
N ASP A 350 -14.03 17.00 15.45
CA ASP A 350 -12.86 16.41 14.78
C ASP A 350 -11.63 16.30 15.70
N VAL A 351 -11.44 17.28 16.57
CA VAL A 351 -10.34 17.35 17.53
C VAL A 351 -10.48 16.25 18.58
N ASN A 352 -11.67 16.10 19.16
CA ASN A 352 -11.97 15.12 20.21
C ASN A 352 -11.90 13.69 19.67
N PHE A 353 -12.41 13.46 18.46
CA PHE A 353 -12.28 12.18 17.77
C PHE A 353 -10.81 11.82 17.52
N THR A 354 -9.99 12.79 17.10
CA THR A 354 -8.56 12.57 16.85
C THR A 354 -7.82 12.18 18.13
N TYR A 355 -8.13 12.81 19.27
CA TYR A 355 -7.59 12.37 20.57
C TYR A 355 -8.01 10.95 20.92
N LEU A 356 -9.27 10.58 20.71
CA LEU A 356 -9.75 9.23 20.94
C LEU A 356 -8.96 8.20 20.13
N ILE A 357 -8.78 8.43 18.82
CA ILE A 357 -7.97 7.55 17.96
C ILE A 357 -6.55 7.45 18.49
N PHE A 358 -5.91 8.56 18.81
CA PHE A 358 -4.53 8.54 19.28
C PHE A 358 -4.38 7.81 20.62
N ILE A 359 -5.33 7.96 21.54
CA ILE A 359 -5.37 7.18 22.78
C ILE A 359 -5.49 5.69 22.45
N MET A 360 -6.37 5.31 21.51
CA MET A 360 -6.48 3.92 21.07
C MET A 360 -5.19 3.40 20.43
N VAL A 361 -4.48 4.22 19.65
CA VAL A 361 -3.15 3.88 19.11
C VAL A 361 -2.16 3.62 20.23
N LEU A 362 -2.07 4.50 21.23
CA LEU A 362 -1.16 4.33 22.35
C LEU A 362 -1.48 3.07 23.17
N LEU A 363 -2.76 2.80 23.42
CA LEU A 363 -3.22 1.59 24.08
C LEU A 363 -2.87 0.33 23.27
N MET A 364 -3.04 0.38 21.95
CA MET A 364 -2.68 -0.73 21.07
C MET A 364 -1.17 -0.95 21.02
N ILE A 365 -0.35 0.11 20.95
CA ILE A 365 1.12 0.01 21.03
C ILE A 365 1.52 -0.62 22.35
N PHE A 366 0.94 -0.17 23.46
CA PHE A 366 1.21 -0.74 24.78
C PHE A 366 0.85 -2.23 24.84
N PHE A 367 -0.34 -2.60 24.33
CA PHE A 367 -0.80 -3.98 24.26
C PHE A 367 0.14 -4.86 23.42
N VAL A 368 0.46 -4.41 22.20
CA VAL A 368 1.39 -5.08 21.28
C VAL A 368 2.77 -5.22 21.90
N ALA A 369 3.35 -4.15 22.46
CA ALA A 369 4.66 -4.20 23.10
C ALA A 369 4.70 -5.19 24.28
N ARG A 370 3.62 -5.26 25.07
CA ARG A 370 3.49 -6.22 26.17
C ARG A 370 3.35 -7.65 25.66
N LEU A 371 2.57 -7.84 24.60
CA LEU A 371 2.32 -9.12 23.95
C LEU A 371 3.59 -9.69 23.32
N GLN A 372 4.40 -8.85 22.67
CA GLN A 372 5.70 -9.24 22.10
C GLN A 372 6.65 -9.80 23.16
N ARG A 373 6.71 -9.16 24.33
CA ARG A 373 7.57 -9.59 25.46
C ARG A 373 7.00 -10.77 26.25
N SER A 374 5.79 -11.22 25.94
CA SER A 374 5.13 -12.34 26.61
C SER A 374 5.67 -13.69 26.13
N ARG A 375 5.29 -14.78 26.82
CA ARG A 375 5.60 -16.16 26.39
C ARG A 375 5.02 -16.47 25.00
N THR A 376 3.82 -15.96 24.72
CA THR A 376 3.14 -16.13 23.44
C THR A 376 3.92 -15.44 22.31
N GLY A 377 4.38 -14.20 22.54
CA GLY A 377 5.19 -13.46 21.58
C GLY A 377 6.49 -14.18 21.22
N ARG A 378 7.21 -14.69 22.21
CA ARG A 378 8.40 -15.53 21.98
C ARG A 378 8.10 -16.81 21.20
N GLY A 379 6.94 -17.42 21.46
CA GLY A 379 6.48 -18.60 20.72
C GLY A 379 6.21 -18.29 19.23
N TRP A 380 5.69 -17.11 18.93
CA TRP A 380 5.49 -16.66 17.55
C TRP A 380 6.79 -16.40 16.81
N GLU A 381 7.75 -15.75 17.47
CA GLU A 381 9.08 -15.53 16.93
C GLU A 381 9.77 -16.87 16.59
N ALA A 382 9.68 -17.87 17.49
CA ALA A 382 10.19 -19.21 17.21
C ALA A 382 9.51 -19.88 15.99
N ILE A 383 8.19 -19.71 15.83
CA ILE A 383 7.44 -20.25 14.68
C ILE A 383 7.88 -19.58 13.37
N ARG A 384 8.19 -18.28 13.40
CA ARG A 384 8.62 -17.50 12.24
C ARG A 384 10.02 -17.92 11.75
N GLU A 385 10.92 -18.24 12.67
CA GLU A 385 12.27 -18.71 12.33
C GLU A 385 12.24 -20.12 11.72
N ASP A 386 11.69 -21.10 12.45
CA ASP A 386 11.46 -22.45 11.93
C ASP A 386 10.31 -23.14 12.68
N GLN A 387 9.19 -23.34 11.97
CA GLN A 387 8.01 -23.98 12.52
C GLN A 387 8.25 -25.43 12.97
N THR A 388 9.13 -26.18 12.30
CA THR A 388 9.44 -27.58 12.61
C THR A 388 10.24 -27.67 13.90
N VAL A 389 11.24 -26.79 14.05
CA VAL A 389 12.04 -26.69 15.29
C VAL A 389 11.19 -26.19 16.45
N ALA A 390 10.32 -25.19 16.23
CA ALA A 390 9.38 -24.73 17.24
C ALA A 390 8.45 -25.86 17.72
N LYS A 391 7.98 -26.71 16.80
CA LYS A 391 7.15 -27.87 17.16
C LYS A 391 7.94 -28.94 17.92
N ALA A 392 9.20 -29.19 17.55
CA ALA A 392 10.08 -30.14 18.24
C ALA A 392 10.44 -29.70 19.67
N THR A 393 10.48 -28.39 19.92
CA THR A 393 10.71 -27.80 21.25
C THR A 393 9.44 -27.67 22.11
N GLY A 394 8.29 -28.20 21.62
CA GLY A 394 7.04 -28.27 22.38
C GLY A 394 6.10 -27.07 22.20
N VAL A 395 6.36 -26.15 21.27
CA VAL A 395 5.44 -25.05 20.95
C VAL A 395 4.26 -25.60 20.13
N ASN A 396 3.03 -25.42 20.63
CA ASN A 396 1.84 -25.74 19.86
C ASN A 396 1.67 -24.70 18.74
N THR A 397 2.12 -25.06 17.53
CA THR A 397 2.09 -24.17 16.37
C THR A 397 0.65 -23.81 15.95
N PHE A 398 -0.30 -24.73 16.10
CA PHE A 398 -1.69 -24.51 15.68
C PHE A 398 -2.36 -23.45 16.57
N SER A 399 -2.39 -23.66 17.88
CA SER A 399 -3.02 -22.72 18.83
C SER A 399 -2.32 -21.36 18.83
N SER A 400 -0.99 -21.34 18.67
CA SER A 400 -0.24 -20.09 18.63
C SER A 400 -0.58 -19.27 17.38
N LYS A 401 -0.64 -19.91 16.19
CA LYS A 401 -1.04 -19.22 14.95
C LYS A 401 -2.50 -18.76 14.99
N LEU A 402 -3.38 -19.55 15.57
CA LEU A 402 -4.80 -19.22 15.75
C LEU A 402 -5.00 -18.01 16.65
N LEU A 403 -4.27 -17.96 17.76
CA LEU A 403 -4.29 -16.82 18.68
C LEU A 403 -3.76 -15.55 18.00
N ALA A 404 -2.69 -15.66 17.20
CA ALA A 404 -2.16 -14.53 16.43
C ALA A 404 -3.18 -13.99 15.43
N LEU A 405 -3.83 -14.85 14.66
CA LEU A 405 -4.87 -14.47 13.72
C LEU A 405 -6.07 -13.83 14.42
N THR A 406 -6.51 -14.42 15.53
CA THR A 406 -7.65 -13.93 16.32
C THR A 406 -7.38 -12.53 16.87
N LEU A 407 -6.22 -12.30 17.48
CA LEU A 407 -5.84 -10.98 18.01
C LEU A 407 -5.60 -9.95 16.91
N SER A 408 -5.05 -10.38 15.77
CA SER A 408 -4.90 -9.54 14.59
C SER A 408 -6.27 -9.12 14.03
N ALA A 409 -7.21 -10.06 13.90
CA ALA A 409 -8.58 -9.78 13.46
C ALA A 409 -9.33 -8.87 14.44
N ALA A 410 -9.14 -9.04 15.75
CA ALA A 410 -9.68 -8.15 16.77
C ALA A 410 -9.18 -6.70 16.60
N ALA A 411 -7.87 -6.54 16.33
CA ALA A 411 -7.27 -5.23 16.05
C ALA A 411 -7.78 -4.60 14.75
N ALA A 412 -7.98 -5.41 13.70
CA ALA A 412 -8.63 -4.96 12.47
C ALA A 412 -10.08 -4.50 12.73
N GLY A 413 -10.81 -5.23 13.58
CA GLY A 413 -12.18 -4.87 13.97
C GLY A 413 -12.25 -3.55 14.73
N LEU A 414 -11.30 -3.31 15.64
CA LEU A 414 -11.15 -2.02 16.35
C LEU A 414 -10.94 -0.88 15.36
N ALA A 415 -10.01 -1.05 14.41
CA ALA A 415 -9.74 -0.05 13.38
C ALA A 415 -10.98 0.19 12.49
N GLY A 416 -11.70 -0.88 12.11
CA GLY A 416 -12.91 -0.82 11.29
C GLY A 416 -14.07 -0.09 11.96
N ALA A 417 -14.31 -0.38 13.24
CA ALA A 417 -15.34 0.31 14.02
C ALA A 417 -15.05 1.82 14.14
N LEU A 418 -13.79 2.19 14.39
CA LEU A 418 -13.38 3.59 14.43
C LEU A 418 -13.50 4.27 13.07
N PHE A 419 -13.21 3.56 11.98
CA PHE A 419 -13.42 4.04 10.61
C PHE A 419 -14.89 4.33 10.32
N ALA A 420 -15.78 3.37 10.62
CA ALA A 420 -17.23 3.52 10.43
C ALA A 420 -17.78 4.72 11.21
N SER A 421 -17.43 4.80 12.51
CA SER A 421 -17.89 5.89 13.38
C SER A 421 -17.42 7.26 12.93
N ARG A 422 -16.22 7.33 12.35
CA ARG A 422 -15.63 8.59 11.90
C ARG A 422 -16.21 9.10 10.60
N ASN A 423 -16.39 8.21 9.63
CA ASN A 423 -16.91 8.59 8.33
C ASN A 423 -18.44 8.71 8.33
N GLN A 424 -19.10 8.25 9.40
CA GLN A 424 -20.56 8.18 9.55
C GLN A 424 -21.27 7.41 8.41
N PHE A 425 -20.48 6.73 7.58
CA PHE A 425 -20.89 5.99 6.41
C PHE A 425 -19.88 4.87 6.16
N THR A 426 -20.37 3.73 5.68
CA THR A 426 -19.51 2.69 5.12
C THR A 426 -20.18 2.04 3.91
N GLY A 427 -19.42 1.93 2.81
CA GLY A 427 -19.83 1.26 1.58
C GLY A 427 -19.00 0.00 1.29
N PRO A 428 -19.47 -0.91 0.42
CA PRO A 428 -18.68 -2.06 -0.02
C PRO A 428 -17.38 -1.68 -0.76
N GLU A 429 -17.34 -0.51 -1.42
CA GLU A 429 -16.13 0.01 -2.08
C GLU A 429 -14.99 0.41 -1.14
N ASP A 430 -15.27 0.66 0.15
CA ASP A 430 -14.24 1.03 1.12
C ASP A 430 -13.32 -0.16 1.49
N HIS A 431 -13.77 -1.39 1.18
CA HIS A 431 -13.14 -2.65 1.59
C HIS A 431 -12.56 -3.43 0.41
N VAL A 432 -12.07 -2.73 -0.61
CA VAL A 432 -11.45 -3.36 -1.79
C VAL A 432 -9.99 -3.70 -1.51
N LEU A 433 -9.58 -4.89 -1.97
CA LEU A 433 -8.16 -5.28 -2.08
C LEU A 433 -7.53 -4.54 -3.27
N LEU A 434 -7.04 -3.32 -3.09
CA LEU A 434 -6.24 -2.61 -4.09
C LEU A 434 -4.91 -2.14 -3.51
#